data_AF-A0A7K2HLT9-F1
#
_entry.id   AF-A0A7K2HLT9-F1
#
_cell.length_a   1.000
_cell.length_b   1.000
_cell.length_c   1.000
_cell.angle_alpha   90.00
_cell.angle_beta   90.00
_cell.angle_gamma   90.00
#
_symmetry.space_group_name_H-M   'P 1'
#
loop_
_entity.id
_entity.type
_entity.pdbx_description
1 polymer ?
#
loop_
_entity_poly.entity_id
_entity_poly.type
_entity_poly.pdbx_seq_one_letter_code
_entity_poly.pdbx_strand_id
1 'polypeptide(L)'
;MSTSNELPQTVTTAAFYAQAAIAFGVSLATAIVGILYLPLDPWQRGFLAITLLFLTSSTFTLAKVVRDRQEQTTVRARLDEARMDKIMADHDPFNRVA
;
A
#
# COMPACT_ATOMS: atom_id res chain seq x y z
N MET A 1 29.29 -8.79 -13.67
CA MET A 1 28.97 -9.40 -12.36
C MET A 1 28.10 -8.41 -11.62
N SER A 2 26.82 -8.36 -12.00
CA SER A 2 25.86 -7.38 -11.48
C SER A 2 25.35 -7.90 -10.15
N THR A 3 25.72 -7.23 -9.05
CA THR A 3 25.19 -7.52 -7.72
C THR A 3 23.72 -7.10 -7.69
N SER A 4 22.80 -8.07 -7.86
CA SER A 4 21.38 -7.89 -7.61
C SER A 4 21.18 -7.54 -6.13
N ASN A 5 21.03 -6.25 -5.84
CA ASN A 5 20.65 -5.80 -4.51
C ASN A 5 19.16 -6.09 -4.32
N GLU A 6 18.81 -7.35 -4.11
CA GLU A 6 17.48 -7.78 -3.70
C GLU A 6 17.27 -7.28 -2.27
N LEU A 7 16.75 -6.06 -2.14
CA LEU A 7 16.30 -5.58 -0.84
C LEU A 7 15.23 -6.57 -0.33
N PRO A 8 15.44 -7.24 0.82
CA PRO A 8 14.52 -8.24 1.30
C PRO A 8 13.14 -7.60 1.53
N GLN A 9 12.18 -7.97 0.69
CA GLN A 9 10.77 -7.61 0.82
C GLN A 9 10.26 -8.26 2.11
N THR A 10 10.30 -7.52 3.21
CA THR A 10 9.90 -8.02 4.53
C THR A 10 8.38 -8.15 4.53
N VAL A 11 7.90 -9.39 4.44
CA VAL A 11 6.47 -9.69 4.50
C VAL A 11 5.97 -9.28 5.89
N THR A 12 5.02 -8.35 5.94
CA THR A 12 4.47 -7.90 7.20
C THR A 12 3.74 -9.05 7.88
N THR A 13 4.13 -9.40 9.10
CA THR A 13 3.49 -10.46 9.87
C THR A 13 2.05 -10.07 10.22
N ALA A 14 1.13 -11.03 10.23
CA ALA A 14 -0.29 -10.80 10.57
C ALA A 14 -0.48 -10.07 11.92
N ALA A 15 0.42 -10.27 12.88
CA ALA A 15 0.43 -9.57 14.16
C ALA A 15 0.62 -8.05 14.02
N PHE A 16 1.53 -7.59 13.15
CA PHE A 16 1.76 -6.16 12.90
C PHE A 16 0.56 -5.51 12.21
N TYR A 17 -0.09 -6.23 11.29
CA TYR A 17 -1.33 -5.77 10.67
C TYR A 17 -2.46 -5.59 11.71
N ALA A 18 -2.66 -6.58 12.57
CA ALA A 18 -3.65 -6.52 13.64
C ALA A 18 -3.37 -5.35 14.60
N GLN A 19 -2.11 -5.15 15.01
CA GLN A 19 -1.71 -4.02 15.84
C GLN A 19 -2.05 -2.68 15.17
N ALA A 20 -1.72 -2.51 13.90
CA ALA A 20 -2.02 -1.29 13.16
C ALA A 20 -3.52 -1.02 13.06
N ALA A 21 -4.33 -2.06 12.82
CA ALA A 21 -5.80 -1.95 12.79
C ALA A 21 -6.37 -1.55 14.15
N ILE A 22 -5.86 -2.12 15.25
CA ILE A 22 -6.27 -1.77 16.61
C ILE A 22 -5.87 -0.32 16.94
N ALA A 23 -4.62 0.07 16.67
CA ALA A 23 -4.14 1.43 16.91
C ALA A 23 -4.96 2.47 16.13
N PHE A 24 -5.28 2.17 14.86
CA PHE A 24 -6.17 3.00 14.06
C PHE A 24 -7.56 3.13 14.70
N GLY A 25 -8.18 2.01 15.10
CA GLY A 25 -9.48 2.01 15.77
C GLY A 25 -9.50 2.84 17.06
N VAL A 26 -8.46 2.69 17.90
CA VAL A 26 -8.30 3.48 19.14
C VAL A 26 -8.13 4.97 18.81
N SER A 27 -7.32 5.32 17.81
CA SER A 27 -7.11 6.71 17.40
C SER A 27 -8.40 7.37 16.89
N LEU A 28 -9.18 6.65 16.07
CA LEU A 28 -10.44 7.13 15.53
C LEU A 28 -11.49 7.29 16.63
N ALA A 29 -11.60 6.32 17.54
CA ALA A 29 -12.47 6.41 18.70
C ALA A 29 -12.11 7.61 19.59
N THR A 30 -10.81 7.83 19.85
CA THR A 30 -10.33 8.96 20.64
C THR A 30 -10.67 10.29 19.98
N ALA A 31 -10.53 10.40 18.65
CA ALA A 31 -10.92 11.60 17.91
C ALA A 31 -12.43 11.87 18.02
N ILE A 32 -13.27 10.85 17.88
CA ILE A 32 -14.73 10.96 18.02
C ILE A 32 -15.09 11.40 19.44
N VAL A 33 -14.52 10.78 20.47
CA VAL A 33 -14.73 11.15 21.87
C VAL A 33 -14.30 12.61 22.11
N GLY A 34 -13.15 13.03 21.55
CA GLY A 34 -12.70 14.42 21.62
C GLY A 34 -13.70 15.42 21.01
N ILE A 35 -14.30 15.09 19.86
CA ILE A 35 -15.34 15.91 19.24
C ILE A 35 -16.60 15.98 20.11
N LEU A 36 -16.96 14.89 20.80
CA LEU A 36 -18.14 14.84 21.67
C LEU A 36 -17.97 15.63 22.98
N TYR A 37 -16.76 15.64 23.54
CA TYR A 37 -16.44 16.37 24.78
C TYR A 37 -16.19 17.87 24.57
N LEU A 38 -16.03 18.32 23.32
CA LEU A 38 -15.80 19.74 23.03
C LEU A 38 -17.09 20.55 23.23
N PRO A 39 -17.07 21.67 23.98
CA PRO A 39 -18.22 22.55 24.17
C PRO A 39 -18.44 23.41 22.91
N LEU A 40 -18.97 22.79 21.85
CA LEU A 40 -19.26 23.43 20.57
C LEU A 40 -20.76 23.37 20.24
N ASP A 41 -21.20 24.30 19.40
CA ASP A 41 -22.55 24.23 18.83
C ASP A 41 -22.75 22.94 18.03
N PRO A 42 -23.99 22.42 17.97
CA PRO A 42 -24.31 21.22 17.20
C PRO A 42 -23.88 21.29 15.73
N TRP A 43 -23.97 22.49 15.13
CA TRP A 43 -23.59 22.71 13.74
C TRP A 43 -22.08 22.55 13.49
N GLN A 44 -21.25 23.18 14.32
CA GLN A 44 -19.79 23.10 14.22
C GLN A 44 -19.31 21.67 14.47
N ARG A 45 -19.95 20.98 15.43
CA ARG A 45 -19.70 19.57 15.72
C ARG A 45 -20.03 18.66 14.53
N GLY A 46 -21.15 18.93 13.86
CA GLY A 46 -21.54 18.21 12.63
C GLY A 46 -20.52 18.38 11.51
N PHE A 47 -20.02 19.60 11.30
CA PHE A 47 -18.95 19.86 10.33
C PHE A 47 -17.70 19.04 10.66
N LEU A 48 -17.20 19.10 11.90
CA LEU A 48 -16.03 18.33 12.31
C LEU A 48 -16.22 16.81 12.15
N ALA A 49 -17.40 16.30 12.49
CA ALA A 49 -17.71 14.89 12.33
C ALA A 49 -17.68 14.44 10.85
N ILE A 50 -18.32 15.20 9.96
CA ILE A 50 -18.33 14.90 8.52
C ILE A 50 -16.93 15.04 7.94
N THR A 51 -16.18 16.09 8.29
CA THR A 51 -14.79 16.27 7.85
C THR A 51 -13.91 15.11 8.30
N LEU A 52 -14.02 14.67 9.56
CA LEU A 52 -13.26 13.53 10.09
C LEU A 52 -13.57 12.24 9.31
N LEU A 53 -14.85 11.95 9.08
CA LEU A 53 -15.28 10.75 8.33
C LEU A 53 -14.82 10.77 6.87
N PHE A 54 -15.00 11.90 6.20
CA PHE A 54 -14.60 12.06 4.80
C PHE A 54 -13.08 11.98 4.63
N LEU A 55 -12.33 12.67 5.49
CA LEU A 55 -10.88 12.66 5.49
C LEU A 55 -10.34 11.24 5.69
N THR A 56 -10.84 10.53 6.70
CA THR A 56 -10.45 9.15 7.01
C THR A 56 -10.71 8.21 5.82
N SER A 57 -11.90 8.29 5.21
CA SER A 57 -12.25 7.47 4.05
C SER A 57 -11.35 7.76 2.83
N SER A 58 -11.08 9.04 2.56
CA SER A 58 -10.19 9.47 1.47
C SER A 58 -8.76 8.99 1.69
N THR A 59 -8.23 9.09 2.92
CA THR A 59 -6.90 8.58 3.28
C THR A 59 -6.78 7.08 3.02
N PHE A 60 -7.79 6.27 3.38
CA PHE A 60 -7.78 4.83 3.07
C PHE A 60 -7.81 4.54 1.57
N THR A 61 -8.56 5.32 0.81
CA THR A 61 -8.61 5.18 -0.66
C THR A 61 -7.25 5.50 -1.26
N LEU A 62 -6.63 6.60 -0.83
CA LEU A 62 -5.29 6.98 -1.25
C LEU A 62 -4.24 5.91 -0.86
N ALA A 63 -4.35 5.36 0.36
CA ALA A 63 -3.46 4.30 0.82
C ALA A 63 -3.57 3.03 -0.03
N LYS A 64 -4.80 2.65 -0.44
CA LYS A 64 -5.00 1.54 -1.40
C LYS A 64 -4.31 1.85 -2.73
N VAL A 65 -4.55 3.03 -3.31
CA VAL A 65 -3.91 3.44 -4.57
C VAL A 65 -2.39 3.38 -4.47
N VAL A 66 -1.79 3.85 -3.37
CA VAL A 66 -0.33 3.78 -3.17
C VAL A 66 0.16 2.34 -3.09
N ARG A 67 -0.55 1.46 -2.36
CA ARG A 67 -0.21 0.03 -2.27
C ARG A 67 -0.33 -0.65 -3.63
N ASP A 68 -1.43 -0.43 -4.35
CA ASP A 68 -1.67 -1.01 -5.67
C ASP A 68 -0.56 -0.59 -6.66
N ARG A 69 -0.04 0.64 -6.55
CA ARG A 69 1.09 1.12 -7.37
C ARG A 69 2.40 0.41 -7.04
N GLN A 70 2.66 0.12 -5.76
CA GLN A 70 3.85 -0.64 -5.32
C GLN A 70 3.79 -2.09 -5.81
N GLU A 71 2.62 -2.72 -5.72
CA GLU A 71 2.38 -4.09 -6.21
C GLU A 71 2.52 -4.16 -7.74
N GLN A 72 1.94 -3.23 -8.49
CA GLN A 72 2.09 -3.17 -9.96
C GLN A 72 3.54 -2.99 -10.41
N THR A 73 4.31 -2.15 -9.71
CA THR A 73 5.73 -1.94 -10.04
C THR A 73 6.53 -3.23 -9.88
N THR A 74 6.28 -3.97 -8.80
CA THR A 74 6.97 -5.24 -8.52
C THR A 74 6.61 -6.32 -9.53
N VAL A 75 5.33 -6.42 -9.92
CA VAL A 75 4.87 -7.41 -10.91
C VAL A 75 5.43 -7.13 -12.29
N ARG A 76 5.51 -5.86 -12.71
CA ARG A 76 6.08 -5.50 -14.03
C ARG A 76 7.56 -5.85 -14.13
N ALA A 77 8.35 -5.61 -13.08
CA ALA A 77 9.76 -5.99 -13.07
C ALA A 77 9.98 -7.50 -13.30
N ARG A 78 9.17 -8.36 -12.66
CA ARG A 78 9.25 -9.82 -12.84
C ARG A 78 8.78 -10.27 -14.22
N LEU A 79 7.78 -9.60 -14.79
CA LEU A 79 7.30 -9.90 -16.14
C LEU A 79 8.33 -9.50 -17.20
N ASP A 80 9.01 -8.36 -17.02
CA ASP A 80 10.08 -7.93 -17.90
C ASP A 80 11.24 -8.93 -17.87
N GLU A 81 11.65 -9.39 -16.68
CA GLU A 81 12.66 -10.45 -16.53
C GLU A 81 12.27 -11.74 -17.26
N ALA A 82 11.07 -12.28 -16.99
CA ALA A 82 10.60 -13.49 -17.67
C ALA A 82 10.44 -13.32 -19.20
N ARG A 83 10.09 -12.12 -19.67
CA ARG A 83 10.06 -11.79 -21.11
C ARG A 83 11.46 -11.74 -21.71
N MET A 84 12.42 -11.14 -21.00
CA MET A 84 13.81 -11.11 -21.44
C MET A 84 14.40 -12.51 -21.50
N ASP A 85 14.14 -13.36 -20.49
CA ASP A 85 14.57 -14.76 -20.48
C ASP A 85 13.97 -15.55 -21.64
N LYS A 86 12.69 -15.32 -21.96
CA LYS A 86 12.07 -15.95 -23.12
C LYS A 86 12.69 -15.49 -24.44
N ILE A 87 12.96 -14.20 -24.61
CA ILE A 87 13.61 -13.67 -25.81
C ILE A 87 15.03 -14.24 -25.95
N MET A 88 15.77 -14.34 -24.84
CA MET A 88 17.09 -14.99 -24.79
C MET A 88 17.01 -16.48 -25.16
N ALA A 89 15.99 -17.20 -24.67
CA ALA A 89 15.80 -18.62 -24.98
C ALA A 89 15.37 -18.86 -26.43
N ASP A 90 14.53 -17.99 -27.00
CA ASP A 90 14.08 -18.08 -28.39
C ASP A 90 15.17 -17.63 -29.39
N HIS A 91 16.12 -16.79 -28.97
CA HIS A 91 17.32 -16.43 -29.73
C HIS A 91 18.56 -17.17 -29.18
N ASP A 92 18.70 -18.45 -29.48
CA ASP A 92 19.96 -19.19 -29.31
C ASP A 92 20.83 -19.04 -30.58
N PRO A 93 21.87 -18.18 -30.58
CA PRO A 93 22.73 -17.96 -31.74
C PRO A 93 23.65 -19.15 -32.06
N PHE A 94 23.68 -20.21 -31.24
CA PHE A 94 24.59 -21.35 -31.44
C PHE A 94 23.98 -22.51 -32.25
N ASN A 95 22.68 -22.51 -32.54
CA ASN A 95 22.03 -23.57 -33.32
C ASN A 95 22.02 -23.35 -34.86
N ARG A 96 22.76 -22.35 -35.37
CA ARG A 96 22.86 -22.05 -36.81
C ARG A 96 24.18 -22.44 -37.47
N VAL A 97 25.03 -23.23 -36.80
CA VAL A 97 26.31 -23.69 -37.37
C VAL A 97 26.47 -25.19 -37.14
N ALA A 98 25.68 -26.00 -37.84
CA ALA A 98 25.96 -27.41 -38.15
C ALA A 98 25.25 -27.79 -39.44
#